data_AF-A0A2H9SGT2-F1
#
_entry.id   AF-A0A2H9SGT2-F1
#
_cell.length_a   1.000
_cell.length_b   1.000
_cell.length_c   1.000
_cell.angle_alpha   90.00
_cell.angle_beta   90.00
_cell.angle_gamma   90.00
#
_symmetry.space_group_name_H-M   'P 1'
#
loop_
_entity.id
_entity.type
_entity.pdbx_description
1 polymer ?
#
loop_
_entity_poly.entity_id
_entity_poly.type
_entity_poly.pdbx_seq_one_letter_code
_entity_poly.pdbx_strand_id
1 'polypeptide(L)'
;MIESSYNAERMNHQVSKGMRTKMLGKKVLRIYRFSKYAFIEWATEPLFNRALILALASPAITLSFYRYFFGEDKMIEELNSLIVGAIAFVGSYLIYLLIGLICAPFIAYKKEKEKGSFFDKRFVYHNPHHIYTTIIKPEDHNQTINFKVKDAEPNSLVCLEFEYRNGLGYVSVFGSPEEVKNATEAANLRRQKLSLRIDKQNKATLKCFTASNSDDTQLRIYMLSWEY
;
A
#
# COMPACT_ATOMS: atom_id res chain seq x y z
N MET A 1 -29.75 -45.76 13.03
CA MET A 1 -28.54 -45.10 13.61
C MET A 1 -27.45 -44.80 12.57
N ILE A 2 -27.36 -45.52 11.45
CA ILE A 2 -26.29 -45.37 10.44
C ILE A 2 -26.50 -44.14 9.52
N GLU A 3 -27.74 -43.79 9.14
CA GLU A 3 -28.05 -42.63 8.28
C GLU A 3 -27.70 -41.26 8.89
N SER A 4 -27.72 -41.14 10.21
CA SER A 4 -27.40 -39.89 10.92
C SER A 4 -25.91 -39.52 10.76
N SER A 5 -25.02 -40.51 10.86
CA SER A 5 -23.56 -40.28 10.70
C SER A 5 -23.19 -39.92 9.25
N TYR A 6 -23.85 -40.54 8.28
CA TYR A 6 -23.56 -40.34 6.85
C TYR A 6 -24.00 -38.95 6.36
N ASN A 7 -25.12 -38.44 6.88
CA ASN A 7 -25.59 -37.08 6.59
C ASN A 7 -24.73 -36.00 7.27
N ALA A 8 -24.20 -36.28 8.47
CA ALA A 8 -23.28 -35.38 9.17
C ALA A 8 -21.93 -35.26 8.43
N GLU A 9 -21.38 -36.36 7.90
CA GLU A 9 -20.15 -36.33 7.10
C GLU A 9 -20.34 -35.61 5.75
N ARG A 10 -21.48 -35.81 5.06
CA ARG A 10 -21.77 -35.05 3.83
C ARG A 10 -21.91 -33.55 4.07
N MET A 11 -22.57 -33.13 5.15
CA MET A 11 -22.66 -31.72 5.52
C MET A 11 -21.28 -31.14 5.85
N ASN A 12 -20.46 -31.83 6.64
CA ASN A 12 -19.10 -31.38 6.94
C ASN A 12 -18.22 -31.31 5.68
N HIS A 13 -18.38 -32.23 4.74
CA HIS A 13 -17.61 -32.24 3.51
C HIS A 13 -18.05 -31.14 2.53
N GLN A 14 -19.35 -30.83 2.44
CA GLN A 14 -19.88 -29.72 1.65
C GLN A 14 -19.52 -28.35 2.27
N VAL A 15 -19.59 -28.22 3.60
CA VAL A 15 -19.16 -27.02 4.31
C VAL A 15 -17.65 -26.80 4.13
N SER A 16 -16.82 -27.84 4.28
CA SER A 16 -15.36 -27.77 4.04
C SER A 16 -15.01 -27.38 2.60
N LYS A 17 -15.73 -27.92 1.59
CA LYS A 17 -15.54 -27.55 0.18
C LYS A 17 -15.97 -26.12 -0.10
N GLY A 18 -17.12 -25.68 0.43
CA GLY A 18 -17.64 -24.32 0.28
C GLY A 18 -16.77 -23.25 0.99
N MET A 19 -16.13 -23.62 2.10
CA MET A 19 -15.18 -22.75 2.81
C MET A 19 -13.86 -22.62 2.04
N ARG A 20 -13.36 -23.73 1.46
CA ARG A 20 -12.14 -23.73 0.63
C ARG A 20 -12.27 -22.90 -0.64
N THR A 21 -13.39 -22.99 -1.36
CA THR A 21 -13.62 -22.19 -2.57
C THR A 21 -13.80 -20.70 -2.25
N LYS A 22 -14.47 -20.34 -1.15
CA LYS A 22 -14.54 -18.95 -0.68
C LYS A 22 -13.17 -18.38 -0.27
N MET A 23 -12.33 -19.18 0.39
CA MET A 23 -10.95 -18.78 0.73
C MET A 23 -10.06 -18.61 -0.51
N LEU A 24 -10.17 -19.52 -1.49
CA LEU A 24 -9.45 -19.38 -2.77
C LEU A 24 -9.87 -18.12 -3.52
N GLY A 25 -11.18 -17.86 -3.63
CA GLY A 25 -11.70 -16.68 -4.32
C GLY A 25 -11.22 -15.36 -3.70
N LYS A 26 -11.17 -15.28 -2.37
CA LYS A 26 -10.62 -14.10 -1.67
C LYS A 26 -9.11 -13.92 -1.91
N LYS A 27 -8.33 -15.01 -1.88
CA LYS A 27 -6.89 -14.98 -2.22
C LYS A 27 -6.66 -14.52 -3.65
N VAL A 28 -7.42 -15.03 -4.62
CA VAL A 28 -7.31 -14.66 -6.04
C VAL A 28 -7.69 -13.18 -6.24
N LEU A 29 -8.77 -12.70 -5.62
CA LEU A 29 -9.17 -11.29 -5.73
C LEU A 29 -8.12 -10.34 -5.15
N ARG A 30 -7.46 -10.75 -4.07
CA ARG A 30 -6.36 -10.00 -3.45
C ARG A 30 -5.13 -9.93 -4.36
N ILE A 31 -4.67 -11.08 -4.86
CA ILE A 31 -3.54 -11.15 -5.79
C ILE A 31 -3.85 -10.32 -7.03
N TYR A 32 -5.07 -10.37 -7.56
CA TYR A 32 -5.50 -9.54 -8.68
C TYR A 32 -5.39 -8.03 -8.39
N ARG A 33 -5.86 -7.57 -7.22
CA ARG A 33 -5.75 -6.16 -6.83
C ARG A 33 -4.30 -5.71 -6.69
N PHE A 34 -3.46 -6.49 -6.00
CA PHE A 34 -2.03 -6.18 -5.85
C PHE A 34 -1.28 -6.24 -7.19
N SER A 35 -1.61 -7.20 -8.04
CA SER A 35 -1.04 -7.34 -9.40
C SER A 35 -1.36 -6.11 -10.24
N LYS A 36 -2.58 -5.56 -10.14
CA LYS A 36 -2.94 -4.31 -10.82
C LYS A 36 -2.04 -3.16 -10.38
N TYR A 37 -1.78 -2.99 -9.08
CA TYR A 37 -0.90 -1.93 -8.60
C TYR A 37 0.56 -2.15 -9.00
N ALA A 38 1.05 -3.39 -8.90
CA ALA A 38 2.41 -3.75 -9.33
C ALA A 38 2.60 -3.52 -10.83
N PHE A 39 1.58 -3.83 -11.65
CA PHE A 39 1.59 -3.57 -13.09
C PHE A 39 1.59 -2.07 -13.40
N ILE A 40 0.77 -1.27 -12.71
CA ILE A 40 0.75 0.19 -12.90
C ILE A 40 2.11 0.79 -12.53
N GLU A 41 2.68 0.37 -11.40
CA GLU A 41 4.02 0.80 -10.96
C GLU A 41 5.08 0.45 -12.02
N TRP A 42 5.07 -0.79 -12.52
CA TRP A 42 5.95 -1.27 -13.61
C TRP A 42 5.79 -0.50 -14.92
N ALA A 43 4.55 -0.17 -15.29
CA ALA A 43 4.25 0.56 -16.51
C ALA A 43 4.61 2.05 -16.41
N THR A 44 4.71 2.61 -15.20
CA THR A 44 4.91 4.04 -14.95
C THR A 44 6.31 4.38 -14.41
N GLU A 45 7.25 3.43 -14.45
CA GLU A 45 8.59 3.64 -13.89
C GLU A 45 9.25 4.92 -14.45
N PRO A 46 9.83 5.77 -13.58
CA PRO A 46 10.29 7.10 -13.95
C PRO A 46 11.47 7.11 -14.94
N LEU A 47 12.27 6.03 -14.98
CA LEU A 47 13.33 5.86 -16.00
C LEU A 47 12.74 5.72 -17.39
N PHE A 48 11.61 5.00 -17.52
CA PHE A 48 10.95 4.79 -18.78
C PHE A 48 10.27 6.07 -19.28
N ASN A 49 9.63 6.85 -18.39
CA ASN A 49 9.04 8.15 -18.75
C ASN A 49 10.09 9.14 -19.31
N ARG A 50 11.30 9.17 -18.74
CA ARG A 50 12.40 10.02 -19.26
C ARG A 50 12.91 9.54 -20.61
N ALA A 51 13.07 8.22 -20.78
CA ALA A 51 13.46 7.62 -22.06
C ALA A 51 12.40 7.85 -23.15
N LEU A 52 11.11 7.82 -22.80
CA LEU A 52 10.00 8.05 -23.72
C LEU A 52 9.95 9.50 -24.22
N ILE A 53 10.22 10.48 -23.36
CA ILE A 53 10.34 11.90 -23.77
C ILE A 53 11.50 12.07 -24.76
N LEU A 54 12.66 11.47 -24.48
CA LEU A 54 13.81 11.52 -25.38
C LEU A 54 13.55 10.81 -26.71
N ALA A 55 12.85 9.67 -26.69
CA ALA A 55 12.47 8.91 -27.87
C ALA A 55 11.45 9.66 -28.75
N LEU A 56 10.60 10.51 -28.16
CA LEU A 56 9.66 11.35 -28.91
C LEU A 56 10.32 12.62 -29.48
N ALA A 57 11.31 13.19 -28.79
CA ALA A 57 12.00 14.40 -29.23
C ALA A 57 13.08 14.13 -30.30
N SER A 58 13.77 12.99 -30.19
CA SER A 58 14.90 12.63 -31.07
C SER A 58 14.54 12.60 -32.57
N PRO A 59 13.41 12.03 -33.02
CA PRO A 59 13.02 12.04 -34.43
C PRO A 59 12.82 13.44 -35.01
N ALA A 60 12.21 14.35 -34.24
CA ALA A 60 11.97 15.73 -34.68
C ALA A 60 13.28 16.52 -34.83
N ILE A 61 14.23 16.31 -33.92
CA ILE A 61 15.57 16.91 -33.98
C ILE A 61 16.34 16.36 -35.19
N THR A 62 16.26 15.04 -35.40
CA THR A 62 16.95 14.34 -36.50
C THR A 62 16.42 14.80 -37.87
N LEU A 63 15.10 14.86 -38.06
CA LEU A 63 14.49 15.37 -39.30
C LEU A 63 14.83 16.85 -39.55
N SER A 64 14.86 17.67 -38.50
CA SER A 64 15.25 19.08 -38.62
C SER A 64 16.71 19.23 -39.04
N PHE A 65 17.60 18.39 -38.51
CA PHE A 65 19.02 18.35 -38.89
C PHE A 65 19.20 17.90 -40.35
N TYR A 66 18.53 16.82 -40.76
CA TYR A 66 18.59 16.34 -42.14
C TYR A 66 18.07 17.37 -43.14
N ARG A 67 16.95 18.04 -42.83
CA ARG A 67 16.43 19.13 -43.67
C ARG A 67 17.42 20.28 -43.81
N TYR A 68 18.07 20.68 -42.72
CA TYR A 68 18.96 21.85 -42.72
C TYR A 68 20.29 21.61 -43.45
N PHE A 69 20.89 20.42 -43.30
CA PHE A 69 22.22 20.12 -43.86
C PHE A 69 22.20 19.36 -45.18
N PHE A 70 21.14 18.59 -45.47
CA PHE A 70 21.10 17.64 -46.59
C PHE A 70 19.93 17.85 -47.57
N GLY A 71 19.04 18.81 -47.30
CA GLY A 71 17.88 19.13 -48.15
C GLY A 71 16.66 18.23 -47.89
N GLU A 72 15.54 18.55 -48.57
CA GLU A 72 14.26 17.88 -48.33
C GLU A 72 14.20 16.44 -48.87
N ASP A 73 14.88 16.17 -49.99
CA ASP A 73 14.85 14.83 -50.62
C ASP A 73 15.48 13.75 -49.72
N LYS A 74 16.62 14.06 -49.09
CA LYS A 74 17.28 13.16 -48.12
C LYS A 74 16.51 13.03 -46.82
N MET A 75 15.77 14.06 -46.42
CA MET A 75 14.91 14.02 -45.23
C MET A 75 13.70 13.09 -45.44
N ILE A 76 13.11 13.09 -46.64
CA ILE A 76 12.01 12.19 -47.01
C ILE A 76 12.50 10.73 -47.08
N GLU A 77 13.72 10.49 -47.56
CA GLU A 77 14.33 9.15 -47.59
C GLU A 77 14.51 8.57 -46.17
N GLU A 78 15.02 9.38 -45.23
CA GLU A 78 15.20 8.99 -43.83
C GLU A 78 13.89 8.90 -43.02
N LEU A 79 12.82 9.52 -43.51
CA LEU A 79 11.50 9.45 -42.87
C LEU A 79 10.99 8.01 -42.80
N ASN A 80 11.23 7.19 -43.83
CA ASN A 80 10.84 5.78 -43.83
C ASN A 80 11.61 4.98 -42.74
N SER A 81 12.90 5.26 -42.57
CA SER A 81 13.73 4.65 -41.52
C SER A 81 13.21 5.01 -40.12
N LEU A 82 12.86 6.28 -39.91
CA LEU A 82 12.27 6.76 -38.65
C LEU A 82 10.89 6.16 -38.37
N ILE A 83 10.04 5.99 -39.40
CA ILE A 83 8.73 5.34 -39.26
C ILE A 83 8.91 3.87 -38.84
N VAL A 84 9.82 3.13 -39.48
CA VAL A 84 10.12 1.74 -39.11
C VAL A 84 10.68 1.66 -37.69
N GLY A 85 11.57 2.57 -37.31
CA GLY A 85 12.09 2.69 -35.95
C GLY A 85 10.99 2.96 -34.92
N ALA A 86 10.04 3.86 -35.24
CA ALA A 86 8.90 4.15 -34.38
C ALA A 86 7.96 2.94 -34.21
N ILE A 87 7.68 2.20 -35.29
CA ILE A 87 6.88 0.96 -35.24
C ILE A 87 7.58 -0.09 -34.37
N ALA A 88 8.89 -0.27 -34.55
CA ALA A 88 9.68 -1.20 -33.74
C ALA A 88 9.69 -0.79 -32.26
N PHE A 89 9.82 0.50 -31.95
CA PHE A 89 9.75 1.03 -30.59
C PHE A 89 8.38 0.76 -29.95
N VAL A 90 7.28 1.10 -30.63
CA VAL A 90 5.92 0.84 -30.14
C VAL A 90 5.68 -0.66 -29.96
N GLY A 91 6.12 -1.50 -30.90
CA GLY A 91 6.04 -2.95 -30.80
C GLY A 91 6.80 -3.50 -29.59
N SER A 92 8.04 -3.03 -29.36
CA SER A 92 8.84 -3.41 -28.20
C SER A 92 8.19 -2.98 -26.88
N TYR A 93 7.52 -1.82 -26.85
CA TYR A 93 6.80 -1.36 -25.68
C TYR A 93 5.56 -2.22 -25.37
N LEU A 94 4.81 -2.63 -26.39
CA LEU A 94 3.70 -3.56 -26.21
C LEU A 94 4.16 -4.91 -25.66
N ILE A 95 5.29 -5.42 -26.14
CA ILE A 95 5.91 -6.64 -25.61
C ILE A 95 6.33 -6.45 -24.14
N TYR A 96 6.94 -5.31 -23.80
CA TYR A 96 7.29 -4.95 -22.42
C TYR A 96 6.06 -4.92 -21.50
N LEU A 97 4.95 -4.32 -21.94
CA LEU A 97 3.69 -4.31 -21.19
C LEU A 97 3.12 -5.73 -21.03
N LEU A 98 3.18 -6.58 -22.06
CA LEU A 98 2.74 -7.97 -21.97
C LEU A 98 3.57 -8.77 -20.95
N ILE A 99 4.90 -8.60 -20.96
CA ILE A 99 5.79 -9.20 -19.96
C ILE A 99 5.41 -8.71 -18.57
N GLY A 100 5.24 -7.39 -18.39
CA GLY A 100 4.80 -6.80 -17.13
C GLY A 100 3.47 -7.39 -16.64
N LEU A 101 2.50 -7.61 -17.53
CA LEU A 101 1.20 -8.19 -17.19
C LEU A 101 1.33 -9.64 -16.69
N ILE A 102 2.17 -10.44 -17.34
CA ILE A 102 2.42 -11.85 -16.97
C ILE A 102 3.21 -11.92 -15.66
N CYS A 103 4.20 -11.03 -15.47
CA CYS A 103 5.06 -10.99 -14.30
C CYS A 103 4.41 -10.31 -13.07
N ALA A 104 3.42 -9.44 -13.26
CA ALA A 104 2.72 -8.71 -12.20
C ALA A 104 2.28 -9.58 -11.01
N PRO A 105 1.62 -10.76 -11.19
CA PRO A 105 1.26 -11.61 -10.07
C PRO A 105 2.46 -12.17 -9.31
N PHE A 106 3.56 -12.50 -10.00
CA PHE A 106 4.78 -13.01 -9.35
C PHE A 106 5.49 -11.91 -8.56
N ILE A 107 5.57 -10.70 -9.13
CA ILE A 107 6.14 -9.52 -8.48
C ILE A 107 5.30 -9.15 -7.26
N ALA A 108 3.97 -9.14 -7.39
CA ALA A 108 3.05 -8.89 -6.29
C ALA A 108 3.23 -9.91 -5.17
N TYR A 109 3.28 -11.20 -5.50
CA TYR A 109 3.50 -12.27 -4.53
C TYR A 109 4.85 -12.13 -3.80
N LYS A 110 5.92 -11.82 -4.54
CA LYS A 110 7.25 -11.59 -3.95
C LYS A 110 7.24 -10.38 -3.00
N LYS A 111 6.70 -9.25 -3.45
CA LYS A 111 6.57 -8.02 -2.64
C LYS A 111 5.71 -8.25 -1.39
N GLU A 112 4.64 -9.03 -1.50
CA GLU A 112 3.78 -9.38 -0.35
C GLU A 112 4.54 -10.22 0.69
N LYS A 113 5.31 -11.21 0.24
CA LYS A 113 6.13 -12.07 1.10
C LYS A 113 7.28 -11.32 1.78
N GLU A 114 7.84 -10.31 1.11
CA GLU A 114 8.87 -9.45 1.71
C GLU A 114 8.29 -8.53 2.79
N LYS A 115 7.03 -8.11 2.66
CA LYS A 115 6.35 -7.26 3.64
C LYS A 115 5.92 -8.01 4.89
N GLY A 116 5.40 -9.23 4.74
CA GLY A 116 4.83 -9.97 5.85
C GLY A 116 4.29 -11.35 5.45
N SER A 117 3.67 -12.01 6.42
CA SER A 117 3.12 -13.35 6.26
C SER A 117 1.68 -13.43 6.75
N PHE A 118 0.87 -14.22 6.05
CA PHE A 118 -0.50 -14.54 6.47
C PHE A 118 -0.53 -15.76 7.38
N PHE A 119 -1.19 -15.62 8.51
CA PHE A 119 -1.59 -16.70 9.42
C PHE A 119 -3.12 -16.76 9.43
N ASP A 120 -3.68 -17.65 8.62
CA ASP A 120 -5.12 -17.75 8.34
C ASP A 120 -5.74 -16.43 7.82
N LYS A 121 -6.48 -15.70 8.66
CA LYS A 121 -7.12 -14.41 8.32
C LYS A 121 -6.29 -13.18 8.70
N ARG A 122 -5.19 -13.38 9.42
CA ARG A 122 -4.35 -12.31 9.95
C ARG A 122 -3.10 -12.14 9.10
N PHE A 123 -2.85 -10.93 8.62
CA PHE A 123 -1.58 -10.53 8.04
C PHE A 123 -0.67 -9.98 9.14
N VAL A 124 0.57 -10.44 9.21
CA VAL A 124 1.57 -9.95 10.16
C VAL A 124 2.77 -9.44 9.38
N TYR A 125 3.16 -8.20 9.62
CA TYR A 125 4.35 -7.62 8.99
C TYR A 125 5.62 -8.20 9.61
N HIS A 126 6.65 -8.42 8.80
CA HIS A 126 7.96 -8.84 9.33
C HIS A 126 8.62 -7.73 10.17
N ASN A 127 8.46 -6.48 9.73
CA ASN A 127 8.88 -5.28 10.46
C ASN A 127 7.67 -4.36 10.65
N PRO A 128 7.54 -3.64 11.78
CA PRO A 128 6.47 -2.67 12.00
C PRO A 128 6.36 -1.70 10.81
N HIS A 129 5.20 -1.65 10.18
CA HIS A 129 5.01 -0.86 8.97
C HIS A 129 4.55 0.56 9.34
N HIS A 130 5.37 1.55 9.04
CA HIS A 130 5.01 2.95 9.30
C HIS A 130 3.78 3.36 8.47
N ILE A 131 2.76 3.91 9.12
CA ILE A 131 1.52 4.31 8.44
C ILE A 131 1.19 5.80 8.59
N TYR A 132 1.63 6.44 9.67
CA TYR A 132 1.24 7.82 9.95
C TYR A 132 2.25 8.50 10.89
N THR A 133 2.49 9.79 10.67
CA THR A 133 3.27 10.65 11.56
C THR A 133 2.50 11.94 11.77
N THR A 134 2.45 12.40 13.02
CA THR A 134 1.86 13.68 13.37
C THR A 134 2.62 14.31 14.54
N ILE A 135 2.42 15.60 14.71
CA ILE A 135 2.85 16.35 15.89
C ILE A 135 1.60 16.58 16.73
N ILE A 136 1.71 16.33 18.03
CA ILE A 136 0.67 16.59 19.02
C ILE A 136 1.17 17.76 19.86
N LYS A 137 0.45 18.86 19.81
CA LYS A 137 0.74 20.05 20.60
C LYS A 137 0.01 20.03 21.93
N PRO A 138 0.45 20.81 22.93
CA PRO A 138 -0.28 20.96 24.19
C PRO A 138 -1.75 21.36 23.99
N GLU A 139 -2.04 22.20 23.00
CA GLU A 139 -3.40 22.67 22.70
C GLU A 139 -4.31 21.58 22.11
N ASP A 140 -3.73 20.46 21.66
CA ASP A 140 -4.46 19.30 21.14
C ASP A 140 -5.02 18.40 22.26
N HIS A 141 -4.88 18.80 23.53
CA HIS A 141 -5.46 18.07 24.65
C HIS A 141 -6.97 17.82 24.40
N ASN A 142 -7.41 16.58 24.57
CA ASN A 142 -8.79 16.14 24.40
C ASN A 142 -9.31 16.22 22.93
N GLN A 143 -8.48 16.62 21.97
CA GLN A 143 -8.81 16.63 20.54
C GLN A 143 -8.66 15.25 19.90
N THR A 144 -9.20 15.11 18.67
CA THR A 144 -9.15 13.85 17.92
C THR A 144 -8.29 13.95 16.68
N ILE A 145 -7.54 12.89 16.41
CA ILE A 145 -6.74 12.72 15.19
C ILE A 145 -7.37 11.61 14.37
N ASN A 146 -7.70 11.93 13.13
CA ASN A 146 -8.22 11.00 12.15
C ASN A 146 -7.13 10.68 11.14
N PHE A 147 -6.84 9.40 10.94
CA PHE A 147 -5.89 8.94 9.93
C PHE A 147 -6.45 7.78 9.13
N LYS A 148 -5.92 7.59 7.91
CA LYS A 148 -6.38 6.55 6.99
C LYS A 148 -5.37 5.43 6.86
N VAL A 149 -5.79 4.20 7.11
CA VAL A 149 -4.98 2.99 6.95
C VAL A 149 -5.08 2.49 5.51
N LYS A 150 -4.00 2.59 4.74
CA LYS A 150 -4.03 2.24 3.30
C LYS A 150 -3.89 0.75 3.03
N ASP A 151 -3.11 0.05 3.85
CA ASP A 151 -2.67 -1.33 3.56
C ASP A 151 -3.61 -2.42 4.12
N ALA A 152 -4.59 -2.06 4.95
CA ALA A 152 -5.56 -3.00 5.51
C ALA A 152 -6.88 -2.98 4.72
N GLU A 153 -7.58 -4.12 4.67
CA GLU A 153 -8.91 -4.21 4.05
C GLU A 153 -9.97 -3.46 4.89
N PRO A 154 -11.04 -2.91 4.28
CA PRO A 154 -12.10 -2.24 5.03
C PRO A 154 -12.75 -3.13 6.09
N ASN A 155 -13.08 -2.53 7.24
CA ASN A 155 -13.59 -3.22 8.44
C ASN A 155 -12.61 -4.20 9.11
N SER A 156 -11.32 -4.17 8.76
CA SER A 156 -10.31 -4.99 9.43
C SER A 156 -10.03 -4.53 10.86
N LEU A 157 -9.67 -5.46 11.72
CA LEU A 157 -9.03 -5.19 13.00
C LEU A 157 -7.54 -4.96 12.75
N VAL A 158 -7.01 -3.78 13.07
CA VAL A 158 -5.59 -3.44 12.92
C VAL A 158 -4.91 -3.37 14.28
N CYS A 159 -3.71 -3.93 14.38
CA CYS A 159 -2.85 -3.85 15.56
C CYS A 159 -1.78 -2.79 15.33
N LEU A 160 -1.75 -1.80 16.23
CA LEU A 160 -0.91 -0.62 16.14
C LEU A 160 0.09 -0.56 17.29
N GLU A 161 1.27 -0.05 16.97
CA GLU A 161 2.32 0.34 17.90
C GLU A 161 2.61 1.83 17.73
N PHE A 162 2.80 2.52 18.84
CA PHE A 162 3.00 3.95 18.88
C PHE A 162 4.41 4.25 19.37
N GLU A 163 5.14 5.04 18.59
CA GLU A 163 6.42 5.61 19.02
C GLU A 163 6.24 7.10 19.27
N TYR A 164 6.72 7.55 20.42
CA TYR A 164 6.67 8.94 20.84
C TYR A 164 8.08 9.48 20.98
N ARG A 165 8.28 10.74 20.56
CA ARG A 165 9.50 11.49 20.85
C ARG A 165 9.13 12.83 21.47
N ASN A 166 9.91 13.22 22.49
CA ASN A 166 9.75 14.46 23.26
C ASN A 166 8.40 14.53 24.00
N GLY A 167 8.15 15.69 24.63
CA GLY A 167 6.88 16.10 25.23
C GLY A 167 6.24 15.10 26.21
N LEU A 168 5.02 15.41 26.64
CA LEU A 168 4.23 14.59 27.57
C LEU A 168 2.91 14.08 26.95
N GLY A 169 2.80 14.09 25.62
CA GLY A 169 1.61 13.62 24.92
C GLY A 169 1.53 12.10 24.75
N TYR A 170 0.30 11.57 24.71
CA TYR A 170 0.00 10.23 24.21
C TYR A 170 -1.36 10.21 23.50
N VAL A 171 -1.68 9.08 22.84
CA VAL A 171 -2.98 8.89 22.17
C VAL A 171 -3.66 7.62 22.63
N SER A 172 -4.99 7.63 22.69
CA SER A 172 -5.79 6.45 23.01
C SER A 172 -7.21 6.55 22.44
N VAL A 173 -7.91 5.42 22.37
CA VAL A 173 -9.36 5.38 22.06
C VAL A 173 -10.19 5.74 23.29
N PHE A 174 -9.66 5.41 24.48
CA PHE A 174 -10.28 5.70 25.78
C PHE A 174 -9.23 6.30 26.73
N GLY A 175 -9.62 7.29 27.52
CA GLY A 175 -8.71 7.93 28.46
C GLY A 175 -9.45 8.93 29.34
N SER A 176 -8.90 9.19 30.53
CA SER A 176 -9.38 10.27 31.39
C SER A 176 -9.11 11.60 30.70
N PRO A 177 -10.05 12.58 30.73
CA PRO A 177 -9.79 13.93 30.24
C PRO A 177 -8.85 14.72 31.17
N GLU A 178 -8.33 14.11 32.24
CA GLU A 178 -7.27 14.73 33.04
C GLU A 178 -5.97 14.90 32.23
N GLU A 179 -5.29 16.02 32.45
CA GLU A 179 -3.98 16.26 31.86
C GLU A 179 -2.92 15.30 32.42
N VAL A 180 -1.91 15.04 31.59
CA VAL A 180 -0.74 14.22 31.98
C VAL A 180 0.12 15.02 32.94
N LYS A 181 0.36 14.50 34.15
CA LYS A 181 0.96 15.29 35.23
C LYS A 181 2.49 15.28 35.17
N ASN A 182 3.10 14.19 34.71
CA ASN A 182 4.56 14.06 34.66
C ASN A 182 5.06 13.03 33.63
N ALA A 183 6.38 12.98 33.45
CA ALA A 183 7.06 12.08 32.51
C ALA A 183 6.88 10.58 32.83
N THR A 184 6.78 10.21 34.10
CA THR A 184 6.58 8.81 34.51
C THR A 184 5.20 8.31 34.09
N GLU A 185 4.18 9.14 34.32
CA GLU A 185 2.82 8.88 33.87
C GLU A 185 2.75 8.77 32.34
N ALA A 186 3.33 9.73 31.62
CA ALA A 186 3.42 9.70 30.17
C ALA A 186 4.09 8.40 29.66
N ALA A 187 5.22 8.01 30.25
CA ALA A 187 5.97 6.82 29.85
C ALA A 187 5.15 5.52 30.04
N ASN A 188 4.34 5.43 31.09
CA ASN A 188 3.47 4.28 31.33
C ASN A 188 2.34 4.21 30.30
N LEU A 189 1.72 5.35 29.98
CA LEU A 189 0.61 5.44 29.03
C LEU A 189 1.06 5.17 27.58
N ARG A 190 2.30 5.54 27.23
CA ARG A 190 2.88 5.34 25.90
C ARG A 190 3.21 3.89 25.54
N ARG A 191 3.27 2.96 26.51
CA ARG A 191 3.65 1.54 26.29
C ARG A 191 2.52 0.66 25.73
N GLN A 192 1.37 1.24 25.42
CA GLN A 192 0.20 0.48 25.04
C GLN A 192 0.24 0.10 23.56
N LYS A 193 0.07 -1.20 23.28
CA LYS A 193 -0.31 -1.70 21.95
C LYS A 193 -1.82 -1.70 21.85
N LEU A 194 -2.35 -1.14 20.77
CA LEU A 194 -3.78 -0.99 20.59
C LEU A 194 -4.24 -1.80 19.38
N SER A 195 -5.36 -2.50 19.51
CA SER A 195 -6.07 -3.06 18.37
C SER A 195 -7.35 -2.26 18.13
N LEU A 196 -7.52 -1.71 16.93
CA LEU A 196 -8.65 -0.87 16.56
C LEU A 196 -9.31 -1.43 15.29
N ARG A 197 -10.64 -1.43 15.25
CA ARG A 197 -11.36 -1.75 14.01
C ARG A 197 -11.49 -0.50 13.15
N ILE A 198 -10.98 -0.56 11.92
CA ILE A 198 -11.12 0.55 10.96
C ILE A 198 -12.50 0.53 10.31
N ASP A 199 -12.99 1.69 9.87
CA ASP A 199 -14.29 1.79 9.21
C ASP A 199 -14.26 1.29 7.74
N LYS A 200 -15.39 1.42 7.04
CA LYS A 200 -15.52 1.08 5.60
C LYS A 200 -14.66 1.96 4.69
N GLN A 201 -14.22 3.12 5.16
CA GLN A 201 -13.35 4.07 4.45
C GLN A 201 -11.88 3.93 4.88
N ASN A 202 -11.56 2.90 5.68
CA ASN A 202 -10.28 2.66 6.33
C ASN A 202 -9.80 3.79 7.25
N LYS A 203 -10.71 4.54 7.86
CA LYS A 203 -10.40 5.58 8.83
C LYS A 203 -10.29 4.99 10.23
N ALA A 204 -9.33 5.51 10.98
CA ALA A 204 -9.12 5.28 12.39
C ALA A 204 -9.08 6.63 13.10
N THR A 205 -9.66 6.68 14.31
CA THR A 205 -9.72 7.87 15.14
C THR A 205 -9.05 7.58 16.48
N LEU A 206 -8.17 8.48 16.89
CA LEU A 206 -7.54 8.45 18.20
C LEU A 206 -7.75 9.79 18.90
N LYS A 207 -7.78 9.76 20.22
CA LYS A 207 -7.90 10.94 21.06
C LYS A 207 -6.55 11.28 21.68
N CYS A 208 -6.22 12.56 21.72
CA CYS A 208 -4.96 13.07 22.23
C CYS A 208 -5.10 13.50 23.69
N PHE A 209 -4.06 13.22 24.46
CA PHE A 209 -3.94 13.61 25.85
C PHE A 209 -2.54 14.15 26.09
N THR A 210 -2.46 15.41 26.49
CA THR A 210 -1.23 16.18 26.66
C THR A 210 -1.26 16.95 27.98
N ALA A 211 -0.11 17.48 28.39
CA ALA A 211 -0.01 18.44 29.49
C ALA A 211 0.07 19.85 28.90
N SER A 212 -0.60 20.84 29.51
CA SER A 212 -0.67 22.19 28.94
C SER A 212 0.67 22.95 28.91
N ASN A 213 1.69 22.49 29.65
CA ASN A 213 3.05 23.08 29.66
C ASN A 213 4.13 22.15 29.06
N SER A 214 3.79 21.14 28.27
CA SER A 214 4.79 20.26 27.66
C SER A 214 5.30 20.75 26.31
N ASP A 215 6.48 20.28 25.89
CA ASP A 215 6.91 20.43 24.50
C ASP A 215 6.01 19.63 23.53
N ASP A 216 6.07 20.02 22.25
CA ASP A 216 5.48 19.26 21.14
C ASP A 216 5.91 17.79 21.17
N THR A 217 4.92 16.89 21.08
CA THR A 217 5.15 15.46 21.04
C THR A 217 5.06 14.95 19.61
N GLN A 218 6.13 14.36 19.09
CA GLN A 218 6.05 13.67 17.80
C GLN A 218 5.50 12.26 18.01
N LEU A 219 4.40 11.94 17.33
CA LEU A 219 3.81 10.60 17.30
C LEU A 219 4.06 9.94 15.94
N ARG A 220 4.57 8.72 15.97
CA ARG A 220 4.66 7.82 14.81
C ARG A 220 3.83 6.58 15.08
N ILE A 221 2.97 6.23 14.13
CA ILE A 221 2.09 5.07 14.22
C ILE A 221 2.61 4.01 13.26
N TYR A 222 2.83 2.82 13.80
CA TYR A 222 3.25 1.64 13.07
C TYR A 222 2.15 0.58 13.13
N MET A 223 1.91 -0.10 12.02
CA MET A 223 1.00 -1.23 11.95
C MET A 223 1.80 -2.53 12.02
N LEU A 224 1.44 -3.38 12.99
CA LEU A 224 2.08 -4.68 13.21
C LEU A 224 1.37 -5.80 12.46
N SER A 225 0.03 -5.75 12.44
CA SER A 225 -0.79 -6.78 11.79
C SER A 225 -2.19 -6.26 11.52
N TRP A 226 -2.93 -6.92 10.64
CA TRP A 226 -4.36 -6.69 10.46
C TRP A 226 -5.11 -8.01 10.17
N GLU A 227 -6.38 -8.08 10.55
CA GLU A 227 -7.24 -9.27 10.41
C GLU A 227 -8.65 -8.89 9.93
N TYR A 228 -9.25 -9.75 9.10
CA TYR A 228 -10.58 -9.56 8.52
C TYR A 228 -11.69 -10.33 9.25
#